data_AF-A0A9W8XYN4-F1
#
_entry.id   AF-A0A9W8XYN4-F1
#
_cell.length_a   1.000
_cell.length_b   1.000
_cell.length_c   1.000
_cell.angle_alpha   90.00
_cell.angle_beta   90.00
_cell.angle_gamma   90.00
#
_symmetry.space_group_name_H-M   'P 1'
#
loop_
_entity.id
_entity.type
_entity.pdbx_description
1 polymer ?
#
loop_
_entity_poly.entity_id
_entity_poly.type
_entity_poly.pdbx_seq_one_letter_code
_entity_poly.pdbx_strand_id
1 'polypeptide(L)'
;MLKVLHSFGMNPRERGAADSAGDLAVEVFGHRLSNPIGTSAGVDKGAEVPTPLFELGAGIVEVGAITLLPQEGNPKPRVFRLPSQNALINRYGFNSEGAELVATRLRQRVREFAYHAGLGLDEEAERKVLNGEAGVPPGSLLPGRLMAVQVAKNKTTSESDIEAVVRDYATAVGYVGKYADILVVNVSSPNTPGLRTLQNVEPLTRLLSGVVQAVKKIDRKTKPAIMVKVSPDEDSVEQISGICEAVWDSGVDGVIVGNTTKKRPDPLPKGYLLPDSEAKILLEQGGYSGPQMFERTLALVSKYRKALDEGPKRIALPEKPVAGHATGDEPTSSILEKIEPSSSTSSSPGSSKTTTTVDLDPAATLSSNVDDLSESAPTLTLQSTPNTAPAPSGPRKVLFATGGITNGRQAREILDAGASVAQVYTAMIYGGAGTITRIKQEMRDEAKKQTTLTKR
;
A
#
# COMPACT_ATOMS: atom_id res chain seq x y z
N MET A 1 17.65 21.17 -3.25
CA MET A 1 18.63 21.04 -2.15
C MET A 1 18.98 19.58 -1.87
N LEU A 2 18.10 18.75 -1.27
CA LEU A 2 18.42 17.37 -0.87
C LEU A 2 19.10 16.51 -1.97
N LYS A 3 18.54 16.54 -3.19
CA LYS A 3 19.12 15.90 -4.40
C LYS A 3 20.60 16.26 -4.64
N VAL A 4 20.93 17.55 -4.52
CA VAL A 4 22.29 18.09 -4.74
C VAL A 4 23.23 17.73 -3.59
N LEU A 5 22.74 17.73 -2.35
CA LEU A 5 23.54 17.29 -1.21
C LEU A 5 23.89 15.80 -1.34
N HIS A 6 22.95 14.96 -1.78
CA HIS A 6 23.18 13.52 -1.99
C HIS A 6 24.19 13.23 -3.11
N SER A 7 24.17 13.98 -4.22
CA SER A 7 25.19 13.82 -5.27
C SER A 7 26.63 14.17 -4.84
N PHE A 8 26.81 14.79 -3.66
CA PHE A 8 28.11 15.00 -3.02
C PHE A 8 28.28 14.21 -1.71
N GLY A 9 27.37 13.27 -1.39
CA GLY A 9 27.35 12.53 -0.12
C GLY A 9 27.04 13.38 1.13
N MET A 10 26.77 14.68 0.99
CA MET A 10 26.53 15.65 2.05
C MET A 10 25.06 15.73 2.51
N ASN A 11 24.20 14.78 2.12
CA ASN A 11 22.82 14.77 2.60
C ASN A 11 22.72 14.40 4.09
N PRO A 12 21.74 14.97 4.82
CA PRO A 12 21.38 14.44 6.13
C PRO A 12 20.91 12.99 5.99
N ARG A 13 21.29 12.18 6.98
CA ARG A 13 20.94 10.77 7.13
C ARG A 13 20.89 10.39 8.61
N GLU A 14 20.18 9.33 8.94
CA GLU A 14 20.10 8.77 10.29
C GLU A 14 21.48 8.27 10.76
N ARG A 15 21.79 8.44 12.05
CA ARG A 15 23.12 8.12 12.59
C ARG A 15 23.16 6.68 13.11
N GLY A 16 24.02 5.86 12.50
CA GLY A 16 24.26 4.48 12.92
C GLY A 16 23.09 3.53 12.62
N ALA A 17 23.19 2.30 13.11
CA ALA A 17 22.21 1.25 12.84
C ALA A 17 21.01 1.32 13.80
N ALA A 18 20.27 2.43 13.78
CA ALA A 18 19.23 2.76 14.77
C ALA A 18 18.03 1.78 14.84
N ASP A 19 17.87 0.88 13.86
CA ASP A 19 16.83 -0.17 13.84
C ASP A 19 17.40 -1.59 13.98
N SER A 20 18.70 -1.75 14.24
CA SER A 20 19.39 -3.06 14.29
C SER A 20 18.86 -4.01 15.38
N ALA A 21 18.32 -3.47 16.48
CA ALA A 21 17.68 -4.25 17.53
C ALA A 21 16.38 -4.96 17.09
N GLY A 22 15.82 -4.61 15.94
CA GLY A 22 14.57 -5.20 15.43
C GLY A 22 13.32 -4.89 16.26
N ASP A 23 13.42 -3.99 17.24
CA ASP A 23 12.40 -3.64 18.24
C ASP A 23 11.19 -2.85 17.69
N LEU A 24 11.33 -2.32 16.48
CA LEU A 24 10.25 -1.71 15.69
C LEU A 24 9.91 -2.54 14.43
N ALA A 25 10.48 -3.72 14.24
CA ALA A 25 10.28 -4.48 13.01
C ALA A 25 8.82 -4.97 12.86
N VAL A 26 8.28 -4.85 11.65
CA VAL A 26 6.91 -5.26 11.29
C VAL A 26 6.92 -6.03 9.97
N GLU A 27 5.93 -6.89 9.75
CA GLU A 27 5.72 -7.54 8.45
C GLU A 27 4.73 -6.75 7.60
N VAL A 28 5.09 -6.52 6.34
CA VAL A 28 4.25 -5.86 5.33
C VAL A 28 4.41 -6.61 4.01
N PHE A 29 3.31 -7.19 3.51
CA PHE A 29 3.28 -8.01 2.27
C PHE A 29 4.35 -9.12 2.24
N GLY A 30 4.56 -9.82 3.37
CA GLY A 30 5.59 -10.86 3.50
C GLY A 30 7.03 -10.36 3.67
N HIS A 31 7.26 -9.05 3.64
CA HIS A 31 8.56 -8.44 3.90
C HIS A 31 8.67 -7.94 5.34
N ARG A 32 9.72 -8.35 6.07
CA ARG A 32 10.07 -7.78 7.38
C ARG A 32 10.74 -6.42 7.21
N LEU A 33 10.00 -5.34 7.51
CA LEU A 33 10.52 -3.97 7.56
C LEU A 33 11.35 -3.75 8.83
N SER A 34 12.32 -2.83 8.77
CA SER A 34 13.10 -2.39 9.93
C SER A 34 12.28 -1.58 10.94
N ASN A 35 11.30 -0.81 10.46
CA ASN A 35 10.40 0.02 11.27
C ASN A 35 9.11 0.33 10.49
N PRO A 36 8.01 0.78 11.16
CA PRO A 36 6.71 0.99 10.54
C PRO A 36 6.45 2.45 10.14
N ILE A 37 7.48 3.30 10.02
CA ILE A 37 7.34 4.73 9.72
C ILE A 37 7.66 5.01 8.25
N GLY A 38 6.70 5.57 7.51
CA GLY A 38 6.87 5.88 6.09
C GLY A 38 6.84 7.37 5.76
N THR A 39 7.42 7.78 4.62
CA THR A 39 7.11 9.08 4.01
C THR A 39 5.87 8.95 3.13
N SER A 40 4.90 9.87 3.26
CA SER A 40 3.70 9.87 2.42
C SER A 40 3.94 10.58 1.08
N ALA A 41 3.19 10.20 0.04
CA ALA A 41 3.32 10.77 -1.31
C ALA A 41 3.30 12.30 -1.35
N GLY A 42 4.02 12.85 -2.32
CA GLY A 42 4.08 14.27 -2.62
C GLY A 42 5.26 15.01 -1.97
N VAL A 43 6.08 14.33 -1.17
CA VAL A 43 7.40 14.82 -0.72
C VAL A 43 8.37 14.76 -1.90
N ASP A 44 8.42 13.60 -2.56
CA ASP A 44 9.10 13.39 -3.84
C ASP A 44 8.06 12.94 -4.88
N LYS A 45 7.78 13.81 -5.86
CA LYS A 45 6.77 13.55 -6.91
C LYS A 45 7.33 12.87 -8.14
N GLY A 46 8.65 12.95 -8.34
CA GLY A 46 9.33 12.49 -9.55
C GLY A 46 10.22 11.27 -9.34
N ALA A 47 10.30 10.73 -8.13
CA ALA A 47 11.35 9.79 -7.72
C ALA A 47 12.77 10.39 -7.92
N GLU A 48 12.95 11.66 -7.56
CA GLU A 48 14.24 12.36 -7.61
C GLU A 48 15.17 12.05 -6.43
N VAL A 49 14.62 11.67 -5.27
CA VAL A 49 15.32 11.48 -4.00
C VAL A 49 14.84 10.27 -3.16
N PRO A 50 14.47 9.08 -3.71
CA PRO A 50 13.99 7.98 -2.87
C PRO A 50 15.06 7.50 -1.88
N THR A 51 16.32 7.32 -2.35
CA THR A 51 17.44 6.90 -1.50
C THR A 51 17.68 7.89 -0.35
N PRO A 52 17.83 9.22 -0.57
CA PRO A 52 17.87 10.20 0.51
C PRO A 52 16.71 10.12 1.51
N LEU A 53 15.48 9.79 1.08
CA LEU A 53 14.34 9.67 1.98
C LEU A 53 14.38 8.38 2.83
N PHE A 54 14.88 7.27 2.28
CA PHE A 54 15.20 6.07 3.08
C PHE A 54 16.32 6.35 4.08
N GLU A 55 17.35 7.10 3.68
CA GLU A 55 18.46 7.49 4.56
C GLU A 55 18.04 8.39 5.73
N LEU A 56 16.88 9.05 5.68
CA LEU A 56 16.28 9.71 6.85
C LEU A 56 15.64 8.72 7.86
N GLY A 57 15.84 7.41 7.69
CA GLY A 57 15.41 6.37 8.61
C GLY A 57 14.05 5.76 8.31
N ALA A 58 13.38 6.15 7.22
CA ALA A 58 12.04 5.69 6.84
C ALA A 58 12.01 4.20 6.47
N GLY A 59 11.07 3.42 7.01
CA GLY A 59 10.80 2.04 6.61
C GLY A 59 10.17 1.94 5.21
N ILE A 60 9.33 2.91 4.85
CA ILE A 60 8.72 3.03 3.51
C ILE A 60 8.92 4.44 2.94
N VAL A 61 9.18 4.55 1.63
CA VAL A 61 9.12 5.82 0.90
C VAL A 61 8.05 5.74 -0.18
N GLU A 62 7.02 6.58 -0.10
CA GLU A 62 5.99 6.74 -1.14
C GLU A 62 6.32 7.92 -2.06
N VAL A 63 6.62 7.63 -3.34
CA VAL A 63 6.86 8.63 -4.39
C VAL A 63 5.60 8.91 -5.22
N GLY A 64 5.54 10.07 -5.87
CA GLY A 64 4.40 10.49 -6.70
C GLY A 64 3.47 11.48 -5.97
N ALA A 65 2.19 11.61 -6.33
CA ALA A 65 1.50 10.94 -7.42
C ALA A 65 2.04 11.31 -8.82
N ILE A 66 2.25 10.28 -9.63
CA ILE A 66 2.68 10.33 -11.03
C ILE A 66 1.44 10.21 -11.91
N THR A 67 1.31 11.07 -12.92
CA THR A 67 0.28 10.96 -13.97
C THR A 67 0.87 10.30 -15.22
N LEU A 68 0.02 9.74 -16.09
CA LEU A 68 0.48 9.15 -17.36
C LEU A 68 1.24 10.19 -18.20
N LEU A 69 0.57 11.27 -18.57
CA LEU A 69 1.14 12.39 -19.32
C LEU A 69 1.68 13.47 -18.36
N PRO A 70 2.68 14.28 -18.78
CA PRO A 70 3.16 15.43 -18.00
C PRO A 70 2.05 16.47 -17.76
N GLN A 71 2.09 17.16 -16.62
CA GLN A 71 1.22 18.30 -16.35
C GLN A 71 1.75 19.21 -15.23
N GLU A 72 1.65 20.52 -15.44
CA GLU A 72 2.09 21.55 -14.48
C GLU A 72 1.33 21.55 -13.14
N GLY A 73 0.12 21.00 -13.10
CA GLY A 73 -0.82 21.13 -11.99
C GLY A 73 -1.58 22.46 -12.00
N ASN A 74 -2.11 22.88 -10.84
CA ASN A 74 -2.87 24.14 -10.72
C ASN A 74 -1.95 25.37 -10.57
N PRO A 75 -2.38 26.61 -10.94
CA PRO A 75 -1.56 27.81 -10.84
C PRO A 75 -0.95 28.08 -9.45
N LYS A 76 0.21 28.74 -9.41
CA LYS A 76 0.88 29.21 -8.18
C LYS A 76 0.28 30.57 -7.75
N PRO A 77 0.20 30.90 -6.44
CA PRO A 77 0.57 30.08 -5.28
C PRO A 77 -0.42 28.93 -5.03
N ARG A 78 0.13 27.78 -4.62
CA ARG A 78 -0.59 26.50 -4.48
C ARG A 78 -0.24 25.67 -3.25
N VAL A 79 0.55 26.23 -2.35
CA VAL A 79 0.89 25.66 -1.03
C VAL A 79 1.09 26.81 -0.06
N PHE A 80 0.49 26.68 1.12
CA PHE A 80 0.43 27.70 2.16
C PHE A 80 0.79 27.06 3.49
N ARG A 81 1.56 27.76 4.31
CA ARG A 81 1.94 27.33 5.66
C ARG A 81 1.05 28.05 6.67
N LEU A 82 0.68 27.34 7.72
CA LEU A 82 0.12 27.91 8.95
C LEU A 82 1.10 27.57 10.08
N PRO A 83 2.19 28.35 10.26
CA PRO A 83 3.24 28.05 11.23
C PRO A 83 2.73 27.90 12.66
N SER A 84 1.80 28.74 13.11
CA SER A 84 1.23 28.63 14.47
C SER A 84 0.54 27.28 14.73
N GLN A 85 0.10 26.62 13.65
CA GLN A 85 -0.66 25.37 13.68
C GLN A 85 0.16 24.14 13.26
N ASN A 86 1.43 24.30 12.89
CA ASN A 86 2.23 23.28 12.20
C ASN A 86 1.47 22.62 11.04
N ALA A 87 0.68 23.40 10.29
CA ALA A 87 -0.24 22.90 9.28
C ALA A 87 0.04 23.48 7.88
N LEU A 88 -0.54 22.85 6.86
CA LEU A 88 -0.40 23.20 5.45
C LEU A 88 -1.76 23.16 4.76
N ILE A 89 -2.03 24.11 3.88
CA ILE A 89 -3.08 24.00 2.85
C ILE A 89 -2.39 23.91 1.49
N ASN A 90 -2.82 22.98 0.63
CA ASN A 90 -2.26 22.84 -0.72
C ASN A 90 -3.34 22.54 -1.76
N ARG A 91 -3.12 23.06 -2.98
CA ARG A 91 -3.96 22.84 -4.16
C ARG A 91 -3.18 22.38 -5.38
N TYR A 92 -2.15 21.55 -5.20
CA TYR A 92 -1.19 21.20 -6.28
C TYR A 92 -1.83 20.69 -7.58
N GLY A 93 -2.89 19.88 -7.51
CA GLY A 93 -3.56 19.32 -8.70
C GLY A 93 -2.68 18.36 -9.52
N PHE A 94 -1.96 17.46 -8.85
CA PHE A 94 -1.03 16.50 -9.46
C PHE A 94 -0.03 17.11 -10.46
N ASN A 95 0.81 18.05 -10.02
CA ASN A 95 1.96 18.45 -10.83
C ASN A 95 2.93 17.28 -10.97
N SER A 96 3.27 16.90 -12.20
CA SER A 96 3.90 15.62 -12.56
C SER A 96 4.65 15.74 -13.89
N GLU A 97 5.80 15.07 -14.00
CA GLU A 97 6.63 15.04 -15.22
C GLU A 97 6.19 13.97 -16.23
N GLY A 98 5.13 13.19 -15.92
CA GLY A 98 4.68 12.06 -16.73
C GLY A 98 5.37 10.74 -16.35
N ALA A 99 4.69 9.63 -16.61
CA ALA A 99 5.11 8.30 -16.16
C ALA A 99 6.39 7.81 -16.84
N GLU A 100 6.62 8.18 -18.10
CA GLU A 100 7.78 7.76 -18.89
C GLU A 100 9.11 8.37 -18.40
N LEU A 101 9.12 9.66 -18.03
CA LEU A 101 10.34 10.29 -17.51
C LEU A 101 10.67 9.77 -16.11
N VAL A 102 9.65 9.56 -15.26
CA VAL A 102 9.84 8.98 -13.93
C VAL A 102 10.27 7.51 -14.03
N ALA A 103 9.74 6.73 -14.97
CA ALA A 103 10.20 5.38 -15.27
C ALA A 103 11.67 5.35 -15.74
N THR A 104 12.09 6.31 -16.56
CA THR A 104 13.50 6.46 -16.99
C THR A 104 14.42 6.76 -15.80
N ARG A 105 13.97 7.60 -14.86
CA ARG A 105 14.70 7.94 -13.63
C ARG A 105 14.80 6.75 -12.66
N LEU A 106 13.71 6.01 -12.50
CA LEU A 106 13.66 4.77 -11.70
C LEU A 106 14.54 3.67 -12.31
N ARG A 107 14.54 3.52 -13.64
CA ARG A 107 15.42 2.60 -14.37
C ARG A 107 16.90 2.91 -14.11
N GLN A 108 17.28 4.18 -14.20
CA GLN A 108 18.65 4.63 -13.96
C GLN A 108 19.09 4.27 -12.53
N ARG A 109 18.26 4.54 -11.52
CA ARG A 109 18.53 4.17 -10.12
C ARG A 109 18.73 2.66 -9.93
N VAL A 110 17.96 1.82 -10.64
CA VAL A 110 18.13 0.36 -10.61
C VAL A 110 19.45 -0.08 -11.27
N ARG A 111 19.83 0.51 -12.42
CA ARG A 111 21.10 0.19 -13.11
C ARG A 111 22.33 0.68 -12.34
N GLU A 112 22.26 1.84 -11.70
CA GLU A 112 23.31 2.36 -10.80
C GLU A 112 23.54 1.42 -9.60
N PHE A 113 22.45 0.96 -8.97
CA PHE A 113 22.53 -0.05 -7.93
C PHE A 113 23.10 -1.39 -8.44
N ALA A 114 22.65 -1.86 -9.61
CA ALA A 114 23.15 -3.10 -10.22
C ALA A 114 24.67 -3.04 -10.46
N TYR A 115 25.17 -1.89 -10.90
CA TYR A 115 26.60 -1.64 -11.09
C TYR A 115 27.38 -1.69 -9.77
N HIS A 116 26.90 -0.98 -8.74
CA HIS A 116 27.53 -0.98 -7.42
C HIS A 116 27.43 -2.35 -6.70
N ALA A 117 26.44 -3.18 -7.05
CA ALA A 117 26.31 -4.57 -6.62
C ALA A 117 27.14 -5.57 -7.46
N GLY A 118 27.88 -5.11 -8.47
CA GLY A 118 28.72 -5.96 -9.33
C GLY A 118 27.96 -6.78 -10.39
N LEU A 119 26.68 -6.47 -10.63
CA LEU A 119 25.81 -7.21 -11.56
C LEU A 119 25.90 -6.73 -13.02
N GLY A 120 26.34 -5.48 -13.25
CA GLY A 120 26.50 -4.87 -14.57
C GLY A 120 25.75 -3.53 -14.73
N LEU A 121 25.65 -3.03 -15.97
CA LEU A 121 24.98 -1.76 -16.34
C LEU A 121 23.93 -1.91 -17.46
N ASP A 122 23.78 -3.13 -17.97
CA ASP A 122 22.95 -3.47 -19.11
C ASP A 122 21.52 -3.87 -18.70
N GLU A 123 20.74 -4.35 -19.67
CA GLU A 123 19.35 -4.76 -19.44
C GLU A 123 19.27 -6.11 -18.72
N GLU A 124 20.35 -6.90 -18.77
CA GLU A 124 20.53 -8.11 -17.98
C GLU A 124 20.66 -7.75 -16.50
N ALA A 125 21.59 -6.85 -16.15
CA ALA A 125 21.79 -6.36 -14.79
C ALA A 125 20.53 -5.70 -14.20
N GLU A 126 19.79 -4.92 -15.00
CA GLU A 126 18.47 -4.40 -14.61
C GLU A 126 17.50 -5.54 -14.27
N ARG A 127 17.35 -6.53 -15.16
CA ARG A 127 16.40 -7.64 -15.00
C ARG A 127 16.72 -8.52 -13.79
N LYS A 128 18.02 -8.76 -13.50
CA LYS A 128 18.48 -9.51 -12.32
C LYS A 128 18.07 -8.83 -11.00
N VAL A 129 18.30 -7.52 -10.88
CA VAL A 129 17.86 -6.75 -9.71
C VAL A 129 16.34 -6.80 -9.58
N LEU A 130 15.59 -6.55 -10.66
CA LEU A 130 14.13 -6.58 -10.66
C LEU A 130 13.56 -7.96 -10.25
N ASN A 131 14.22 -9.06 -10.63
CA ASN A 131 13.83 -10.42 -10.25
C ASN A 131 14.29 -10.85 -8.85
N GLY A 132 14.97 -9.98 -8.11
CA GLY A 132 15.35 -10.19 -6.71
C GLY A 132 16.69 -10.89 -6.49
N GLU A 133 17.51 -11.07 -7.53
CA GLU A 133 18.83 -11.73 -7.42
C GLU A 133 19.81 -10.95 -6.53
N ALA A 134 19.57 -9.65 -6.34
CA ALA A 134 20.33 -8.80 -5.41
C ALA A 134 19.93 -8.93 -3.93
N GLY A 135 19.00 -9.84 -3.57
CA GLY A 135 18.62 -10.10 -2.18
C GLY A 135 17.84 -8.98 -1.46
N VAL A 136 17.44 -7.93 -2.18
CA VAL A 136 16.69 -6.77 -1.66
C VAL A 136 15.39 -6.54 -2.45
N PRO A 137 14.36 -5.90 -1.87
CA PRO A 137 13.19 -5.46 -2.63
C PRO A 137 13.61 -4.48 -3.74
N PRO A 138 13.23 -4.71 -5.01
CA PRO A 138 13.78 -3.98 -6.15
C PRO A 138 13.27 -2.53 -6.29
N GLY A 139 12.22 -2.14 -5.56
CA GLY A 139 11.82 -0.75 -5.44
C GLY A 139 12.70 0.01 -4.46
N SER A 140 12.82 -0.46 -3.22
CA SER A 140 13.64 0.20 -2.19
C SER A 140 15.13 0.11 -2.48
N LEU A 141 15.58 -1.00 -3.07
CA LEU A 141 16.99 -1.39 -3.24
C LEU A 141 17.74 -1.48 -1.90
N LEU A 142 17.02 -1.72 -0.80
CA LEU A 142 17.55 -1.72 0.57
C LEU A 142 16.89 -2.82 1.43
N PRO A 143 17.66 -3.58 2.22
CA PRO A 143 17.10 -4.63 3.09
C PRO A 143 16.21 -4.02 4.17
N GLY A 144 15.05 -4.65 4.42
CA GLY A 144 14.09 -4.19 5.43
C GLY A 144 13.40 -2.86 5.11
N ARG A 145 13.33 -2.47 3.83
CA ARG A 145 12.69 -1.24 3.34
C ARG A 145 11.83 -1.56 2.11
N LEU A 146 10.74 -0.82 1.89
CA LEU A 146 9.90 -0.95 0.67
C LEU A 146 9.65 0.43 0.03
N MET A 147 9.69 0.52 -1.30
CA MET A 147 9.31 1.73 -2.03
C MET A 147 7.90 1.61 -2.60
N ALA A 148 7.06 2.57 -2.26
CA ALA A 148 5.73 2.72 -2.82
C ALA A 148 5.74 3.74 -3.96
N VAL A 149 5.14 3.41 -5.10
CA VAL A 149 5.04 4.27 -6.28
C VAL A 149 3.59 4.61 -6.55
N GLN A 150 3.22 5.88 -6.41
CA GLN A 150 1.85 6.33 -6.56
C GLN A 150 1.53 6.83 -7.97
N VAL A 151 0.41 6.37 -8.51
CA VAL A 151 -0.16 6.78 -9.80
C VAL A 151 -1.50 7.51 -9.62
N ALA A 152 -1.87 8.35 -10.59
CA ALA A 152 -3.12 9.11 -10.64
C ALA A 152 -3.56 9.39 -12.09
N LYS A 153 -4.86 9.65 -12.32
CA LYS A 153 -5.37 10.15 -13.61
C LYS A 153 -4.83 11.55 -13.94
N ASN A 154 -4.66 11.84 -15.22
CA ASN A 154 -4.42 13.19 -15.70
C ASN A 154 -5.63 14.11 -15.46
N LYS A 155 -5.38 15.42 -15.33
CA LYS A 155 -6.41 16.43 -15.06
C LYS A 155 -7.42 16.57 -16.22
N THR A 156 -6.99 16.30 -17.44
CA THR A 156 -7.79 16.32 -18.68
C THR A 156 -8.71 15.12 -18.84
N THR A 157 -8.39 14.00 -18.19
CA THR A 157 -9.15 12.75 -18.27
C THR A 157 -10.41 12.87 -17.43
N SER A 158 -11.60 12.86 -18.04
CA SER A 158 -12.86 12.96 -17.29
C SER A 158 -13.06 11.76 -16.37
N GLU A 159 -13.43 12.00 -15.12
CA GLU A 159 -13.90 10.97 -14.19
C GLU A 159 -15.18 10.24 -14.66
N SER A 160 -15.93 10.81 -15.61
CA SER A 160 -17.11 10.17 -16.20
C SER A 160 -16.76 9.15 -17.29
N ASP A 161 -15.56 9.21 -17.89
CA ASP A 161 -15.06 8.15 -18.79
C ASP A 161 -14.20 7.20 -17.96
N ILE A 162 -14.86 6.27 -17.27
CA ILE A 162 -14.19 5.28 -16.41
C ILE A 162 -13.18 4.43 -17.19
N GLU A 163 -13.39 4.23 -18.50
CA GLU A 163 -12.43 3.52 -19.35
C GLU A 163 -11.20 4.37 -19.66
N ALA A 164 -11.32 5.68 -19.85
CA ALA A 164 -10.16 6.58 -19.93
C ALA A 164 -9.41 6.67 -18.61
N VAL A 165 -10.12 6.70 -17.47
CA VAL A 165 -9.50 6.63 -16.15
C VAL A 165 -8.73 5.31 -16.00
N VAL A 166 -9.34 4.16 -16.32
CA VAL A 166 -8.65 2.86 -16.33
C VAL A 166 -7.41 2.89 -17.23
N ARG A 167 -7.50 3.45 -18.44
CA ARG A 167 -6.37 3.57 -19.39
C ARG A 167 -5.23 4.42 -18.81
N ASP A 168 -5.51 5.58 -18.21
CA ASP A 168 -4.51 6.44 -17.56
C ASP A 168 -3.70 5.67 -16.52
N TYR A 169 -4.39 5.04 -15.57
CA TYR A 169 -3.76 4.29 -14.48
C TYR A 169 -3.01 3.05 -15.02
N ALA A 170 -3.66 2.22 -15.83
CA ALA A 170 -3.06 0.99 -16.36
C ALA A 170 -1.81 1.26 -17.21
N THR A 171 -1.81 2.34 -18.01
CA THR A 171 -0.65 2.71 -18.85
C THR A 171 0.46 3.30 -17.99
N ALA A 172 0.17 4.16 -17.01
CA ALA A 172 1.17 4.66 -16.07
C ALA A 172 1.83 3.50 -15.28
N VAL A 173 1.05 2.50 -14.88
CA VAL A 173 1.53 1.25 -14.25
C VAL A 173 2.47 0.47 -15.16
N GLY A 174 2.19 0.41 -16.47
CA GLY A 174 3.10 -0.20 -17.45
C GLY A 174 4.49 0.44 -17.48
N TYR A 175 4.57 1.77 -17.31
CA TYR A 175 5.84 2.50 -17.24
C TYR A 175 6.57 2.30 -15.90
N VAL A 176 5.92 2.57 -14.76
CA VAL A 176 6.61 2.69 -13.46
C VAL A 176 6.54 1.43 -12.59
N GLY A 177 5.60 0.52 -12.85
CA GLY A 177 5.22 -0.56 -11.94
C GLY A 177 6.32 -1.58 -11.65
N LYS A 178 7.21 -1.89 -12.61
CA LYS A 178 8.32 -2.83 -12.36
C LYS A 178 9.30 -2.33 -11.29
N TYR A 179 9.44 -1.02 -11.12
CA TYR A 179 10.34 -0.39 -10.14
C TYR A 179 9.67 -0.10 -8.78
N ALA A 180 8.46 -0.61 -8.54
CA ALA A 180 7.75 -0.46 -7.27
C ALA A 180 7.85 -1.74 -6.43
N ASP A 181 7.90 -1.63 -5.10
CA ASP A 181 7.54 -2.77 -4.24
C ASP A 181 6.03 -2.75 -3.94
N ILE A 182 5.47 -1.54 -3.83
CA ILE A 182 4.05 -1.29 -3.64
C ILE A 182 3.58 -0.28 -4.70
N LEU A 183 2.53 -0.61 -5.46
CA LEU A 183 1.84 0.33 -6.33
C LEU A 183 0.67 0.98 -5.59
N VAL A 184 0.52 2.31 -5.69
CA VAL A 184 -0.57 3.04 -5.01
C VAL A 184 -1.48 3.78 -5.99
N VAL A 185 -2.78 3.50 -5.96
CA VAL A 185 -3.83 4.16 -6.75
C VAL A 185 -4.41 5.35 -5.95
N ASN A 186 -4.26 6.59 -6.43
CA ASN A 186 -4.72 7.79 -5.70
C ASN A 186 -6.07 8.34 -6.20
N VAL A 187 -7.16 7.91 -5.56
CA VAL A 187 -8.53 8.41 -5.80
C VAL A 187 -8.97 9.52 -4.83
N SER A 188 -8.05 10.09 -4.04
CA SER A 188 -8.39 10.82 -2.81
C SER A 188 -7.96 12.28 -2.74
N SER A 189 -7.16 12.77 -3.68
CA SER A 189 -6.78 14.19 -3.77
C SER A 189 -8.02 15.11 -3.86
N PRO A 190 -8.17 16.11 -2.97
CA PRO A 190 -9.24 17.10 -3.09
C PRO A 190 -9.00 18.14 -4.20
N ASN A 191 -7.83 18.10 -4.83
CA ASN A 191 -7.27 19.16 -5.68
C ASN A 191 -7.38 18.89 -7.19
N THR A 192 -7.98 17.75 -7.54
CA THR A 192 -8.29 17.31 -8.90
C THR A 192 -9.80 17.16 -8.97
N PRO A 193 -10.51 17.89 -9.88
CA PRO A 193 -11.96 17.78 -10.02
C PRO A 193 -12.43 16.33 -10.18
N GLY A 194 -13.59 16.05 -9.59
CA GLY A 194 -14.31 14.76 -9.60
C GLY A 194 -13.58 13.52 -9.07
N LEU A 195 -12.25 13.52 -8.89
CA LEU A 195 -11.45 12.34 -8.55
C LEU A 195 -12.02 11.49 -7.39
N ARG A 196 -12.61 12.14 -6.38
CA ARG A 196 -13.20 11.46 -5.21
C ARG A 196 -14.50 10.70 -5.49
N THR A 197 -15.22 10.97 -6.57
CA THR A 197 -16.41 10.19 -6.96
C THR A 197 -16.03 8.78 -7.45
N LEU A 198 -14.77 8.60 -7.88
CA LEU A 198 -14.17 7.28 -8.19
C LEU A 198 -14.02 6.38 -6.94
N GLN A 199 -14.39 6.85 -5.74
CA GLN A 199 -14.45 6.04 -4.52
C GLN A 199 -15.82 5.35 -4.33
N ASN A 200 -16.81 5.65 -5.18
CA ASN A 200 -18.06 4.88 -5.25
C ASN A 200 -17.77 3.45 -5.76
N VAL A 201 -18.58 2.46 -5.34
CA VAL A 201 -18.24 1.03 -5.48
C VAL A 201 -17.95 0.60 -6.92
N GLU A 202 -18.88 0.79 -7.87
CA GLU A 202 -18.67 0.37 -9.28
C GLU A 202 -17.42 0.99 -9.93
N PRO A 203 -17.23 2.33 -9.97
CA PRO A 203 -16.06 2.90 -10.62
C PRO A 203 -14.78 2.56 -9.86
N LEU A 204 -14.83 2.38 -8.54
CA LEU A 204 -13.66 1.95 -7.76
C LEU A 204 -13.27 0.51 -8.10
N THR A 205 -14.20 -0.45 -8.03
CA THR A 205 -13.95 -1.86 -8.37
C THR A 205 -13.44 -2.00 -9.79
N ARG A 206 -14.00 -1.25 -10.75
CA ARG A 206 -13.61 -1.25 -12.17
C ARG A 206 -12.21 -0.69 -12.38
N LEU A 207 -11.90 0.45 -11.77
CA LEU A 207 -10.55 1.04 -11.77
C LEU A 207 -9.51 0.09 -11.17
N LEU A 208 -9.76 -0.40 -9.96
CA LEU A 208 -8.83 -1.26 -9.23
C LEU A 208 -8.61 -2.59 -9.96
N SER A 209 -9.66 -3.18 -10.55
CA SER A 209 -9.55 -4.38 -11.39
C SER A 209 -8.68 -4.14 -12.61
N GLY A 210 -8.85 -3.00 -13.30
CA GLY A 210 -8.00 -2.61 -14.43
C GLY A 210 -6.52 -2.49 -14.05
N VAL A 211 -6.23 -1.88 -12.89
CA VAL A 211 -4.87 -1.80 -12.33
C VAL A 211 -4.30 -3.17 -11.97
N VAL A 212 -5.09 -4.05 -11.36
CA VAL A 212 -4.68 -5.43 -11.02
C VAL A 212 -4.33 -6.22 -12.29
N GLN A 213 -5.07 -6.05 -13.39
CA GLN A 213 -4.74 -6.67 -14.67
C GLN A 213 -3.50 -6.04 -15.35
N ALA A 214 -3.21 -4.75 -15.11
CA ALA A 214 -1.97 -4.13 -15.56
C ALA A 214 -0.75 -4.67 -14.77
N VAL A 215 -0.86 -4.79 -13.45
CA VAL A 215 0.22 -5.32 -12.58
C VAL A 215 0.55 -6.77 -12.90
N LYS A 216 -0.47 -7.61 -13.19
CA LYS A 216 -0.25 -9.00 -13.63
C LYS A 216 0.61 -9.12 -14.89
N LYS A 217 0.55 -8.13 -15.79
CA LYS A 217 1.31 -8.07 -17.06
C LYS A 217 2.73 -7.51 -16.94
N ILE A 218 3.14 -7.00 -15.78
CA ILE A 218 4.50 -6.49 -15.57
C ILE A 218 5.51 -7.63 -15.72
N ASP A 219 6.55 -7.47 -16.55
CA ASP A 219 7.66 -8.42 -16.60
C ASP A 219 8.55 -8.26 -15.35
N ARG A 220 8.36 -9.19 -14.40
CA ARG A 220 9.09 -9.36 -13.14
C ARG A 220 8.64 -10.65 -12.46
N LYS A 221 9.56 -11.38 -11.81
CA LYS A 221 9.29 -12.62 -11.05
C LYS A 221 8.26 -12.41 -9.93
N THR A 222 8.50 -11.43 -9.06
CA THR A 222 7.57 -11.01 -7.99
C THR A 222 6.86 -9.74 -8.42
N LYS A 223 5.53 -9.69 -8.38
CA LYS A 223 4.77 -8.47 -8.70
C LYS A 223 4.78 -7.49 -7.50
N PRO A 224 4.66 -6.16 -7.71
CA PRO A 224 4.39 -5.24 -6.62
C PRO A 224 3.02 -5.51 -5.98
N ALA A 225 2.92 -5.35 -4.66
CA ALA A 225 1.64 -5.32 -3.97
C ALA A 225 0.85 -4.06 -4.37
N ILE A 226 -0.48 -4.11 -4.34
CA ILE A 226 -1.34 -3.01 -4.80
C ILE A 226 -2.09 -2.42 -3.60
N MET A 227 -2.13 -1.10 -3.52
CA MET A 227 -2.92 -0.38 -2.53
C MET A 227 -3.75 0.75 -3.16
N VAL A 228 -4.90 1.06 -2.56
CA VAL A 228 -5.68 2.27 -2.88
C VAL A 228 -5.54 3.32 -1.77
N LYS A 229 -5.35 4.59 -2.13
CA LYS A 229 -5.25 5.70 -1.17
C LYS A 229 -6.54 6.50 -1.14
N VAL A 230 -7.19 6.53 0.01
CA VAL A 230 -8.59 6.96 0.17
C VAL A 230 -8.71 8.27 0.96
N SER A 231 -9.77 9.02 0.67
CA SER A 231 -10.06 10.34 1.23
C SER A 231 -10.41 10.23 2.72
N PRO A 232 -9.94 11.15 3.58
CA PRO A 232 -10.42 11.20 4.96
C PRO A 232 -11.86 11.71 5.02
N ASP A 233 -12.38 12.27 3.93
CA ASP A 233 -13.69 12.95 3.89
C ASP A 233 -14.84 12.03 3.50
N GLU A 234 -14.58 10.78 3.12
CA GLU A 234 -15.60 9.74 3.06
C GLU A 234 -15.55 8.93 4.38
N ASP A 235 -16.26 9.40 5.42
CA ASP A 235 -16.21 8.78 6.77
C ASP A 235 -17.54 8.18 7.26
N SER A 236 -18.54 8.02 6.38
CA SER A 236 -19.75 7.23 6.64
C SER A 236 -19.46 5.71 6.66
N VAL A 237 -20.30 4.93 7.34
CA VAL A 237 -20.12 3.46 7.45
C VAL A 237 -20.36 2.78 6.09
N GLU A 238 -21.27 3.32 5.30
CA GLU A 238 -21.69 2.88 3.98
C GLU A 238 -20.56 3.14 2.97
N GLN A 239 -19.99 4.35 2.99
CA GLN A 239 -18.84 4.71 2.15
C GLN A 239 -17.62 3.83 2.45
N ILE A 240 -17.29 3.65 3.73
CA ILE A 240 -16.16 2.80 4.14
C ILE A 240 -16.41 1.34 3.76
N SER A 241 -17.63 0.84 3.95
CA SER A 241 -18.04 -0.52 3.54
C SER A 241 -17.81 -0.73 2.04
N GLY A 242 -18.37 0.15 1.19
CA GLY A 242 -18.29 0.03 -0.26
C GLY A 242 -16.86 0.16 -0.82
N ILE A 243 -16.01 0.95 -0.14
CA ILE A 243 -14.58 1.03 -0.46
C ILE A 243 -13.86 -0.28 -0.09
N CYS A 244 -14.21 -0.91 1.04
CA CYS A 244 -13.63 -2.19 1.45
C CYS A 244 -14.09 -3.35 0.54
N GLU A 245 -15.35 -3.34 0.13
CA GLU A 245 -15.96 -4.25 -0.86
C GLU A 245 -15.18 -4.18 -2.19
N ALA A 246 -15.00 -2.98 -2.75
CA ALA A 246 -14.21 -2.78 -3.96
C ALA A 246 -12.75 -3.24 -3.87
N VAL A 247 -12.13 -3.16 -2.68
CA VAL A 247 -10.76 -3.64 -2.40
C VAL A 247 -10.68 -5.16 -2.29
N TRP A 248 -11.74 -5.81 -1.80
CA TRP A 248 -11.84 -7.27 -1.84
C TRP A 248 -12.08 -7.78 -3.26
N ASP A 249 -13.10 -7.27 -3.95
CA ASP A 249 -13.56 -7.75 -5.25
C ASP A 249 -12.54 -7.57 -6.38
N SER A 250 -11.83 -6.43 -6.40
CA SER A 250 -10.76 -6.18 -7.38
C SER A 250 -9.50 -7.03 -7.15
N GLY A 251 -9.33 -7.57 -5.94
CA GLY A 251 -8.11 -8.29 -5.53
C GLY A 251 -6.95 -7.37 -5.13
N VAL A 252 -7.20 -6.12 -4.72
CA VAL A 252 -6.17 -5.19 -4.22
C VAL A 252 -5.71 -5.56 -2.81
N ASP A 253 -4.41 -5.53 -2.54
CA ASP A 253 -3.81 -6.09 -1.31
C ASP A 253 -3.99 -5.21 -0.05
N GLY A 254 -4.24 -3.90 -0.21
CA GLY A 254 -4.41 -3.01 0.94
C GLY A 254 -4.97 -1.61 0.67
N VAL A 255 -5.08 -0.83 1.75
CA VAL A 255 -5.64 0.54 1.77
C VAL A 255 -4.69 1.48 2.50
N ILE A 256 -4.43 2.66 1.90
CA ILE A 256 -3.82 3.79 2.60
C ILE A 256 -4.94 4.73 3.04
N VAL A 257 -5.30 4.64 4.31
CA VAL A 257 -6.34 5.46 4.95
C VAL A 257 -5.79 6.86 5.17
N GLY A 258 -6.27 7.81 4.36
CA GLY A 258 -6.00 9.23 4.52
C GLY A 258 -5.38 9.89 3.29
N ASN A 259 -5.71 11.18 3.20
CA ASN A 259 -5.17 12.19 2.31
C ASN A 259 -5.46 13.55 3.00
N THR A 260 -5.11 14.67 2.39
CA THR A 260 -5.54 16.00 2.85
C THR A 260 -7.06 16.16 2.88
N THR A 261 -7.59 16.87 3.88
CA THR A 261 -9.05 17.08 4.07
C THR A 261 -9.52 18.42 3.47
N LYS A 262 -10.76 18.48 2.97
CA LYS A 262 -11.42 19.74 2.61
C LYS A 262 -11.91 20.53 3.84
N LYS A 263 -12.05 19.88 5.00
CA LYS A 263 -12.47 20.52 6.26
C LYS A 263 -11.40 21.54 6.71
N ARG A 264 -11.80 22.50 7.55
CA ARG A 264 -10.91 23.46 8.23
C ARG A 264 -11.10 23.24 9.73
N PRO A 265 -10.25 22.43 10.38
CA PRO A 265 -10.42 22.11 11.79
C PRO A 265 -10.04 23.30 12.68
N ASP A 266 -10.56 23.30 13.91
CA ASP A 266 -10.24 24.32 14.92
C ASP A 266 -8.73 24.38 15.20
N PRO A 267 -8.19 25.56 15.56
CA PRO A 267 -6.83 25.70 16.04
C PRO A 267 -6.51 24.84 17.27
N LEU A 268 -5.23 24.47 17.40
CA LEU A 268 -4.66 23.84 18.59
C LEU A 268 -3.71 24.82 19.30
N PRO A 269 -3.75 24.93 20.64
CA PRO A 269 -4.77 24.36 21.53
C PRO A 269 -6.16 24.97 21.27
N LYS A 270 -7.23 24.28 21.69
CA LYS A 270 -8.61 24.73 21.44
C LYS A 270 -8.83 26.13 22.02
N GLY A 271 -9.34 27.05 21.20
CA GLY A 271 -9.52 28.46 21.55
C GLY A 271 -8.32 29.36 21.23
N TYR A 272 -7.23 28.81 20.66
CA TYR A 272 -6.11 29.61 20.15
C TYR A 272 -6.57 30.57 19.04
N LEU A 273 -6.32 31.86 19.22
CA LEU A 273 -6.62 32.90 18.22
C LEU A 273 -5.51 32.92 17.15
N LEU A 274 -5.88 32.61 15.90
CA LEU A 274 -4.96 32.67 14.78
C LEU A 274 -4.56 34.13 14.46
N PRO A 275 -3.29 34.37 14.08
CA PRO A 275 -2.91 35.63 13.43
C PRO A 275 -3.75 35.87 12.17
N ASP A 276 -4.15 37.12 11.89
CA ASP A 276 -4.96 37.51 10.72
C ASP A 276 -4.42 36.97 9.39
N SER A 277 -3.10 36.83 9.26
CA SER A 277 -2.42 36.25 8.09
C SER A 277 -2.71 34.76 7.93
N GLU A 278 -2.70 33.98 9.02
CA GLU A 278 -3.04 32.56 9.01
C GLU A 278 -4.56 32.34 8.93
N ALA A 279 -5.36 33.22 9.53
CA ALA A 279 -6.82 33.21 9.38
C ALA A 279 -7.25 33.43 7.91
N LYS A 280 -6.60 34.36 7.20
CA LYS A 280 -6.79 34.54 5.75
C LYS A 280 -6.36 33.31 4.94
N ILE A 281 -5.30 32.62 5.36
CA ILE A 281 -4.84 31.37 4.72
C ILE A 281 -5.85 30.22 4.89
N LEU A 282 -6.64 30.16 5.97
CA LEU A 282 -7.69 29.13 6.10
C LEU A 282 -8.75 29.21 4.97
N LEU A 283 -8.98 30.40 4.42
CA LEU A 283 -9.91 30.63 3.30
C LEU A 283 -9.38 30.10 1.97
N GLU A 284 -8.08 29.76 1.87
CA GLU A 284 -7.48 29.27 0.64
C GLU A 284 -8.07 27.92 0.20
N GLN A 285 -8.41 27.82 -1.08
CA GLN A 285 -8.88 26.56 -1.65
C GLN A 285 -7.79 25.48 -1.63
N GLY A 286 -8.17 24.26 -1.27
CA GLY A 286 -7.31 23.09 -1.31
C GLY A 286 -7.48 22.15 -0.12
N GLY A 287 -6.67 21.11 -0.10
CA GLY A 287 -6.58 20.15 1.00
C GLY A 287 -5.71 20.66 2.16
N TYR A 288 -6.26 20.60 3.37
CA TYR A 288 -5.59 20.83 4.65
C TYR A 288 -4.81 19.59 5.11
N SER A 289 -3.67 19.81 5.77
CA SER A 289 -2.90 18.77 6.46
C SER A 289 -2.12 19.33 7.65
N GLY A 290 -2.34 18.79 8.84
CA GLY A 290 -1.70 19.24 10.08
C GLY A 290 -2.07 18.33 11.27
N PRO A 291 -1.48 18.56 12.46
CA PRO A 291 -1.75 17.81 13.69
C PRO A 291 -3.24 17.59 14.00
N GLN A 292 -4.06 18.60 13.68
CA GLN A 292 -5.52 18.70 13.88
C GLN A 292 -6.31 17.56 13.22
N MET A 293 -5.72 16.83 12.27
CA MET A 293 -6.35 15.68 11.63
C MET A 293 -6.27 14.39 12.46
N PHE A 294 -5.37 14.31 13.44
CA PHE A 294 -4.93 13.04 14.02
C PHE A 294 -6.08 12.19 14.58
N GLU A 295 -6.91 12.76 15.46
CA GLU A 295 -8.05 12.06 16.08
C GLU A 295 -8.99 11.45 15.03
N ARG A 296 -9.21 12.18 13.93
CA ARG A 296 -10.07 11.72 12.83
C ARG A 296 -9.40 10.65 11.99
N THR A 297 -8.08 10.73 11.75
CA THR A 297 -7.32 9.65 11.11
C THR A 297 -7.36 8.39 11.98
N LEU A 298 -7.16 8.50 13.29
CA LEU A 298 -7.19 7.37 14.24
C LEU A 298 -8.56 6.67 14.29
N ALA A 299 -9.64 7.45 14.38
CA ALA A 299 -11.00 6.92 14.32
C ALA A 299 -11.32 6.27 12.95
N LEU A 300 -10.81 6.84 11.86
CA LEU A 300 -11.02 6.31 10.51
C LEU A 300 -10.23 5.02 10.25
N VAL A 301 -8.98 4.94 10.72
CA VAL A 301 -8.16 3.70 10.72
C VAL A 301 -8.89 2.57 11.44
N SER A 302 -9.43 2.85 12.62
CA SER A 302 -10.21 1.88 13.41
C SER A 302 -11.43 1.35 12.64
N LYS A 303 -12.19 2.24 11.97
CA LYS A 303 -13.33 1.86 11.12
C LYS A 303 -12.90 0.98 9.92
N TYR A 304 -11.85 1.39 9.19
CA TYR A 304 -11.33 0.63 8.05
C TYR A 304 -10.75 -0.73 8.45
N ARG A 305 -10.05 -0.82 9.59
CA ARG A 305 -9.52 -2.09 10.09
C ARG A 305 -10.63 -3.09 10.32
N LYS A 306 -11.69 -2.67 11.02
CA LYS A 306 -12.89 -3.49 11.25
C LYS A 306 -13.54 -3.94 9.93
N ALA A 307 -13.85 -3.00 9.03
CA ALA A 307 -14.52 -3.31 7.76
C ALA A 307 -13.68 -4.19 6.81
N LEU A 308 -12.34 -4.09 6.87
CA LEU A 308 -11.45 -4.98 6.10
C LEU A 308 -11.33 -6.38 6.73
N ASP A 309 -11.38 -6.50 8.07
CA ASP A 309 -11.33 -7.79 8.78
C ASP A 309 -12.67 -8.54 8.76
N GLU A 310 -13.80 -7.83 8.62
CA GLU A 310 -15.13 -8.43 8.36
C GLU A 310 -15.20 -9.15 6.99
N GLY A 311 -14.30 -8.82 6.06
CA GLY A 311 -14.19 -9.48 4.76
C GLY A 311 -15.24 -9.05 3.72
N PRO A 312 -15.29 -9.72 2.55
CA PRO A 312 -16.31 -9.47 1.55
C PRO A 312 -17.66 -9.99 2.03
N LYS A 313 -18.71 -9.16 1.92
CA LYS A 313 -20.08 -9.55 2.27
C LYS A 313 -20.58 -10.57 1.26
N ARG A 314 -20.58 -11.86 1.65
CA ARG A 314 -21.12 -12.94 0.82
C ARG A 314 -22.60 -12.69 0.54
N ILE A 315 -22.93 -12.24 -0.66
CA ILE A 315 -24.26 -12.44 -1.23
C ILE A 315 -24.43 -13.96 -1.35
N ALA A 316 -25.35 -14.53 -0.57
CA ALA A 316 -25.75 -15.91 -0.77
C ALA A 316 -26.38 -16.02 -2.16
N LEU A 317 -25.75 -16.80 -3.05
CA LEU A 317 -26.42 -17.23 -4.28
C LEU A 317 -27.71 -17.96 -3.87
N PRO A 318 -28.87 -17.66 -4.46
CA PRO A 318 -30.09 -18.38 -4.14
C PRO A 318 -29.85 -19.87 -4.43
N GLU A 319 -30.11 -20.70 -3.44
CA GLU A 319 -29.92 -22.15 -3.58
C GLU A 319 -30.75 -22.64 -4.78
N LYS A 320 -30.13 -23.42 -5.67
CA LYS A 320 -30.88 -24.11 -6.71
C LYS A 320 -31.92 -24.97 -6.01
N PRO A 321 -33.23 -24.88 -6.37
CA PRO A 321 -34.26 -25.64 -5.69
C PRO A 321 -33.91 -27.13 -5.77
N VAL A 322 -33.71 -27.75 -4.61
CA VAL A 322 -33.45 -29.19 -4.50
C VAL A 322 -34.64 -29.92 -5.13
N ALA A 323 -34.36 -30.85 -6.05
CA ALA A 323 -35.41 -31.61 -6.73
C ALA A 323 -36.18 -32.45 -5.70
N GLY A 324 -37.37 -31.98 -5.33
CA GLY A 324 -38.26 -32.69 -4.41
C GLY A 324 -38.60 -34.07 -4.98
N HIS A 325 -38.59 -35.09 -4.11
CA HIS A 325 -38.98 -36.44 -4.51
C HIS A 325 -40.48 -36.45 -4.86
N ALA A 326 -40.79 -36.65 -6.14
CA ALA A 326 -42.15 -36.89 -6.59
C ALA A 326 -42.50 -38.37 -6.34
N THR A 327 -43.38 -38.62 -5.37
CA THR A 327 -44.16 -39.86 -5.30
C THR A 327 -45.29 -39.82 -6.35
N GLY A 328 -45.82 -40.98 -6.74
CA GLY A 328 -46.81 -41.14 -7.82
C GLY A 328 -48.07 -40.25 -7.72
N ASP A 329 -48.85 -40.10 -8.80
CA ASP A 329 -49.13 -41.12 -9.84
C ASP A 329 -49.11 -40.60 -11.29
N GLU A 330 -48.99 -41.53 -12.24
CA GLU A 330 -49.38 -41.37 -13.64
C GLU A 330 -50.86 -41.84 -13.82
N PRO A 331 -51.61 -41.42 -14.86
CA PRO A 331 -51.50 -42.21 -16.10
C PRO A 331 -51.84 -41.51 -17.45
N THR A 332 -51.45 -42.20 -18.52
CA THR A 332 -52.11 -42.33 -19.86
C THR A 332 -51.65 -41.52 -21.08
N SER A 333 -51.58 -42.27 -22.19
CA SER A 333 -51.79 -41.88 -23.60
C SER A 333 -50.68 -41.18 -24.39
N SER A 334 -49.69 -41.99 -24.79
CA SER A 334 -49.37 -42.27 -26.20
C SER A 334 -49.39 -41.14 -27.25
N ILE A 335 -48.25 -40.97 -27.93
CA ILE A 335 -48.19 -41.16 -29.39
C ILE A 335 -46.82 -41.77 -29.76
N LEU A 336 -46.82 -42.67 -30.73
CA LEU A 336 -45.62 -43.23 -31.35
C LEU A 336 -45.24 -42.36 -32.55
N GLU A 337 -43.94 -42.11 -32.76
CA GLU A 337 -43.33 -42.59 -34.00
C GLU A 337 -41.80 -42.75 -33.89
N LYS A 338 -41.23 -43.45 -34.87
CA LYS A 338 -39.82 -43.86 -34.93
C LYS A 338 -39.06 -42.95 -35.89
N ILE A 339 -37.74 -42.84 -35.70
CA ILE A 339 -36.75 -43.21 -36.72
C ILE A 339 -35.36 -43.33 -36.06
N GLU A 340 -34.71 -44.45 -36.35
CA GLU A 340 -33.32 -44.82 -36.06
C GLU A 340 -32.78 -45.45 -37.37
N PRO A 341 -31.46 -45.71 -37.51
CA PRO A 341 -30.29 -45.01 -36.97
C PRO A 341 -29.25 -44.75 -38.10
N SER A 342 -28.03 -44.33 -37.75
CA SER A 342 -26.85 -44.69 -38.55
C SER A 342 -25.61 -44.95 -37.67
N SER A 343 -24.90 -46.04 -37.97
CA SER A 343 -23.65 -46.47 -37.32
C SER A 343 -22.44 -45.78 -37.97
N SER A 344 -21.27 -45.65 -37.34
CA SER A 344 -20.33 -46.74 -37.01
C SER A 344 -19.16 -46.16 -36.18
N THR A 345 -18.87 -46.62 -34.96
CA THR A 345 -18.12 -47.83 -34.52
C THR A 345 -16.60 -47.86 -34.79
N SER A 346 -15.83 -47.60 -33.71
CA SER A 346 -14.51 -48.20 -33.41
C SER A 346 -13.29 -47.69 -34.22
N SER A 347 -12.03 -47.89 -33.79
CA SER A 347 -11.52 -48.72 -32.67
C SER A 347 -10.24 -48.15 -32.02
N SER A 348 -9.89 -48.68 -30.85
CA SER A 348 -8.53 -48.67 -30.27
C SER A 348 -8.20 -50.09 -29.79
N PRO A 349 -6.93 -50.50 -29.81
CA PRO A 349 -6.22 -50.80 -28.55
C PRO A 349 -4.71 -50.42 -28.61
N GLY A 350 -3.92 -50.48 -27.53
CA GLY A 350 -4.19 -50.80 -26.12
C GLY A 350 -2.94 -51.34 -25.39
N SER A 351 -3.12 -51.86 -24.17
CA SER A 351 -2.15 -52.62 -23.33
C SER A 351 -1.13 -51.83 -22.47
N SER A 352 -1.49 -51.76 -21.19
CA SER A 352 -0.67 -51.48 -20.01
C SER A 352 0.51 -52.45 -19.79
N LYS A 353 1.51 -52.06 -18.96
CA LYS A 353 2.00 -52.92 -17.86
C LYS A 353 2.72 -52.19 -16.72
N THR A 354 2.49 -52.70 -15.51
CA THR A 354 3.21 -52.48 -14.22
C THR A 354 4.59 -53.17 -14.19
N THR A 355 5.51 -52.96 -13.23
CA THR A 355 5.46 -52.18 -11.96
C THR A 355 6.63 -51.13 -11.91
N THR A 356 7.51 -50.88 -10.92
CA THR A 356 7.86 -51.46 -9.59
C THR A 356 8.62 -50.39 -8.74
N THR A 357 8.74 -50.56 -7.42
CA THR A 357 9.48 -49.67 -6.49
C THR A 357 10.79 -50.27 -5.97
N VAL A 358 11.78 -49.42 -5.64
CA VAL A 358 12.82 -49.66 -4.63
C VAL A 358 13.25 -48.32 -4.00
N ASP A 359 13.10 -48.17 -2.69
CA ASP A 359 13.78 -47.14 -1.88
C ASP A 359 15.08 -47.70 -1.32
N LEU A 360 16.19 -46.95 -1.35
CA LEU A 360 17.40 -47.24 -0.56
C LEU A 360 18.16 -45.97 -0.15
N ASP A 361 17.86 -45.51 1.06
CA ASP A 361 18.79 -44.88 2.00
C ASP A 361 18.59 -45.70 3.31
N PRO A 362 19.61 -46.02 4.13
CA PRO A 362 20.40 -44.99 4.80
C PRO A 362 21.90 -45.31 5.04
N ALA A 363 22.68 -44.27 5.35
CA ALA A 363 23.89 -44.37 6.18
C ALA A 363 23.93 -43.20 7.19
N ALA A 364 24.38 -43.47 8.42
CA ALA A 364 24.18 -42.58 9.57
C ALA A 364 25.48 -42.06 10.20
N THR A 365 25.31 -41.08 11.09
CA THR A 365 26.26 -40.59 12.11
C THR A 365 27.61 -40.03 11.64
N LEU A 366 27.83 -38.75 11.96
CA LEU A 366 28.77 -38.42 13.03
C LEU A 366 28.32 -37.15 13.76
N SER A 367 28.77 -36.99 15.01
CA SER A 367 28.35 -35.94 15.93
C SER A 367 29.48 -34.96 16.21
N SER A 368 29.15 -33.69 16.38
CA SER A 368 29.86 -32.80 17.31
C SER A 368 28.94 -31.66 17.75
N ASN A 369 28.71 -31.54 19.05
CA ASN A 369 28.04 -30.38 19.64
C ASN A 369 29.03 -29.21 19.74
N VAL A 370 28.53 -27.98 19.56
CA VAL A 370 29.15 -26.75 20.08
C VAL A 370 28.00 -25.91 20.64
N ASP A 371 28.12 -25.45 21.89
CA ASP A 371 26.97 -24.94 22.65
C ASP A 371 26.47 -23.56 22.21
N ASP A 372 25.16 -23.36 22.41
CA ASP A 372 24.41 -22.13 22.13
C ASP A 372 24.56 -21.12 23.28
N LEU A 373 24.94 -19.88 22.95
CA LEU A 373 24.86 -18.72 23.83
C LEU A 373 24.28 -17.51 23.08
N SER A 374 23.08 -17.69 22.50
CA SER A 374 22.27 -16.60 21.96
C SER A 374 21.18 -16.17 22.96
N GLU A 375 21.41 -15.07 23.69
CA GLU A 375 20.40 -14.48 24.58
C GLU A 375 19.16 -14.04 23.76
N SER A 376 18.03 -14.70 24.02
CA SER A 376 16.81 -14.51 23.25
C SER A 376 16.08 -13.23 23.66
N ALA A 377 16.27 -12.16 22.88
CA ALA A 377 15.48 -10.94 23.01
C ALA A 377 13.97 -11.24 22.87
N PRO A 378 13.12 -10.74 23.78
CA PRO A 378 11.72 -11.15 23.85
C PRO A 378 10.91 -10.66 22.65
N THR A 379 10.49 -11.61 21.80
CA THR A 379 9.58 -11.33 20.67
C THR A 379 8.21 -10.89 21.20
N LEU A 380 7.87 -9.62 20.94
CA LEU A 380 6.54 -9.06 21.23
C LEU A 380 5.49 -9.67 20.29
N THR A 381 4.88 -10.78 20.71
CA THR A 381 3.67 -11.33 20.09
C THR A 381 2.46 -10.47 20.45
N LEU A 382 1.90 -9.80 19.45
CA LEU A 382 0.61 -9.09 19.56
C LEU A 382 -0.50 -10.12 19.83
N GLN A 383 -0.93 -10.22 21.09
CA GLN A 383 -2.04 -11.10 21.48
C GLN A 383 -3.35 -10.62 20.86
N SER A 384 -3.96 -11.46 20.03
CA SER A 384 -5.28 -11.20 19.45
C SER A 384 -6.36 -11.29 20.54
N THR A 385 -7.18 -10.26 20.68
CA THR A 385 -8.31 -10.23 21.60
C THR A 385 -9.38 -11.26 21.19
N PRO A 386 -9.83 -12.15 22.09
CA PRO A 386 -10.73 -13.25 21.75
C PRO A 386 -12.20 -12.80 21.62
N ASN A 387 -12.55 -12.19 20.49
CA ASN A 387 -13.94 -12.09 20.03
C ASN A 387 -14.00 -12.02 18.50
N THR A 388 -13.45 -13.05 17.86
CA THR A 388 -13.20 -13.07 16.41
C THR A 388 -14.48 -13.39 15.63
N ALA A 389 -14.88 -12.49 14.74
CA ALA A 389 -15.72 -12.86 13.60
C ALA A 389 -15.02 -13.98 12.79
N PRO A 390 -15.75 -14.85 12.06
CA PRO A 390 -15.14 -15.91 11.27
C PRO A 390 -14.09 -15.34 10.31
N ALA A 391 -12.87 -15.89 10.36
CA ALA A 391 -11.73 -15.33 9.64
C ALA A 391 -12.01 -15.21 8.13
N PRO A 392 -11.70 -14.06 7.50
CA PRO A 392 -11.95 -13.88 6.07
C PRO A 392 -11.17 -14.92 5.26
N SER A 393 -11.78 -15.45 4.20
CA SER A 393 -11.24 -16.56 3.40
C SER A 393 -10.15 -16.14 2.40
N GLY A 394 -9.21 -15.31 2.87
CA GLY A 394 -8.09 -14.76 2.10
C GLY A 394 -7.13 -13.97 3.02
N PRO A 395 -5.93 -13.60 2.53
CA PRO A 395 -4.93 -12.91 3.33
C PRO A 395 -5.45 -11.55 3.85
N ARG A 396 -5.10 -11.21 5.10
CA ARG A 396 -5.56 -9.99 5.77
C ARG A 396 -5.08 -8.75 5.02
N LYS A 397 -6.01 -7.92 4.55
CA LYS A 397 -5.71 -6.69 3.80
C LYS A 397 -4.86 -5.73 4.65
N VAL A 398 -3.74 -5.28 4.08
CA VAL A 398 -2.78 -4.36 4.73
C VAL A 398 -3.39 -2.95 4.81
N LEU A 399 -3.15 -2.26 5.91
CA LEU A 399 -3.67 -0.90 6.14
C LEU A 399 -2.49 0.03 6.47
N PHE A 400 -2.28 1.09 5.70
CA PHE A 400 -1.39 2.19 6.06
C PHE A 400 -2.23 3.41 6.46
N ALA A 401 -1.70 4.28 7.32
CA ALA A 401 -2.40 5.48 7.78
C ALA A 401 -1.60 6.76 7.47
N THR A 402 -2.27 7.88 7.16
CA THR A 402 -1.62 9.18 6.94
C THR A 402 -2.47 10.36 7.41
N GLY A 403 -1.81 11.42 7.89
CA GLY A 403 -2.44 12.65 8.37
C GLY A 403 -2.42 12.78 9.90
N GLY A 404 -2.03 13.96 10.41
CA GLY A 404 -2.00 14.26 11.84
C GLY A 404 -0.86 13.66 12.67
N ILE A 405 -0.22 12.59 12.21
CA ILE A 405 0.86 11.90 12.94
C ILE A 405 2.12 12.79 13.03
N THR A 406 2.56 13.12 14.25
CA THR A 406 3.70 14.03 14.52
C THR A 406 4.74 13.51 15.51
N ASN A 407 4.42 12.49 16.29
CA ASN A 407 5.24 11.97 17.38
C ASN A 407 5.08 10.44 17.54
N GLY A 408 5.97 9.82 18.30
CA GLY A 408 6.00 8.35 18.48
C GLY A 408 4.78 7.76 19.18
N ARG A 409 4.14 8.51 20.09
CA ARG A 409 2.90 8.08 20.76
C ARG A 409 1.75 7.98 19.75
N GLN A 410 1.57 9.04 18.95
CA GLN A 410 0.61 9.05 17.83
C GLN A 410 0.88 7.98 16.77
N ALA A 411 2.15 7.66 16.52
CA ALA A 411 2.50 6.56 15.62
C ALA A 411 2.07 5.20 16.20
N ARG A 412 2.23 4.97 17.52
CA ARG A 412 1.73 3.75 18.19
C ARG A 412 0.22 3.65 18.20
N GLU A 413 -0.48 4.69 18.66
CA GLU A 413 -1.95 4.77 18.69
C GLU A 413 -2.57 4.34 17.33
N ILE A 414 -1.95 4.74 16.21
CA ILE A 414 -2.34 4.36 14.85
C ILE A 414 -2.06 2.90 14.47
N LEU A 415 -0.94 2.33 14.93
CA LEU A 415 -0.61 0.92 14.69
C LEU A 415 -1.46 0.00 15.56
N ASP A 416 -1.69 0.38 16.81
CA ASP A 416 -2.57 -0.31 17.77
C ASP A 416 -4.03 -0.30 17.28
N ALA A 417 -4.47 0.76 16.60
CA ALA A 417 -5.74 0.82 15.86
C ALA A 417 -5.79 -0.06 14.58
N GLY A 418 -4.70 -0.77 14.26
CA GLY A 418 -4.64 -1.79 13.22
C GLY A 418 -4.00 -1.36 11.89
N ALA A 419 -3.28 -0.23 11.85
CA ALA A 419 -2.38 0.05 10.74
C ALA A 419 -1.09 -0.79 10.83
N SER A 420 -0.55 -1.19 9.69
CA SER A 420 0.79 -1.81 9.58
C SER A 420 1.90 -0.77 9.46
N VAL A 421 1.58 0.43 8.95
CA VAL A 421 2.54 1.53 8.72
C VAL A 421 1.89 2.89 8.99
N ALA A 422 2.60 3.75 9.72
CA ALA A 422 2.24 5.14 9.96
C ALA A 422 3.06 6.05 9.02
N GLN A 423 2.39 6.77 8.11
CA GLN A 423 3.05 7.69 7.18
C GLN A 423 3.04 9.14 7.68
N VAL A 424 4.14 9.85 7.44
CA VAL A 424 4.31 11.28 7.74
C VAL A 424 4.54 12.12 6.48
N TYR A 425 4.07 13.38 6.54
CA TYR A 425 4.38 14.43 5.57
C TYR A 425 4.61 15.75 6.32
N THR A 426 3.54 16.35 6.87
CA THR A 426 3.59 17.69 7.48
C THR A 426 4.56 17.76 8.66
N ALA A 427 4.68 16.68 9.44
CA ALA A 427 5.67 16.57 10.50
C ALA A 427 7.12 16.71 10.00
N MET A 428 7.45 16.26 8.79
CA MET A 428 8.79 16.45 8.19
C MET A 428 9.00 17.88 7.70
N ILE A 429 7.94 18.57 7.26
CA ILE A 429 8.01 19.96 6.78
C ILE A 429 8.30 20.95 7.93
N TYR A 430 7.85 20.63 9.14
CA TYR A 430 8.07 21.46 10.34
C TYR A 430 9.20 20.94 11.25
N GLY A 431 9.31 19.62 11.46
CA GLY A 431 10.37 19.00 12.27
C GLY A 431 11.68 18.69 11.53
N GLY A 432 11.70 18.86 10.20
CA GLY A 432 12.90 18.67 9.38
C GLY A 432 13.37 17.22 9.28
N ALA A 433 14.64 17.05 8.90
CA ALA A 433 15.26 15.76 8.56
C ALA A 433 15.22 14.73 9.70
N GLY A 434 15.36 15.17 10.96
CA GLY A 434 15.37 14.28 12.13
C GLY A 434 13.99 13.75 12.56
N THR A 435 12.89 14.12 11.89
CA THR A 435 11.52 13.79 12.30
C THR A 435 11.30 12.29 12.46
N ILE A 436 11.76 11.47 11.52
CA ILE A 436 11.51 10.02 11.54
C ILE A 436 12.32 9.35 12.65
N THR A 437 13.61 9.65 12.77
CA THR A 437 14.45 9.22 13.90
C THR A 437 13.84 9.59 15.25
N ARG A 438 13.34 10.83 15.40
CA ARG A 438 12.65 11.28 16.62
C ARG A 438 11.40 10.46 16.91
N ILE A 439 10.52 10.26 15.92
CA ILE A 439 9.30 9.46 16.07
C ILE A 439 9.65 8.03 16.51
N LYS A 440 10.63 7.38 15.88
CA LYS A 440 11.08 6.02 16.26
C LYS A 440 11.64 5.98 17.68
N GLN A 441 12.40 6.97 18.09
CA GLN A 441 12.91 7.05 19.47
C GLN A 441 11.77 7.22 20.49
N GLU A 442 10.84 8.14 20.22
CA GLU A 442 9.65 8.35 21.05
C GLU A 442 8.81 7.06 21.18
N MET A 443 8.64 6.28 20.10
CA MET A 443 7.97 4.97 20.16
C MET A 443 8.67 4.00 21.12
N ARG A 444 10.01 3.96 21.11
CA ARG A 444 10.81 3.08 21.99
C ARG A 444 10.70 3.51 23.44
N ASP A 445 10.60 4.80 23.71
CA ASP A 445 10.54 5.33 25.06
C ASP A 445 9.13 5.21 25.67
N GLU A 446 8.05 5.32 24.86
CA GLU A 446 6.71 4.92 25.31
C GLU A 446 6.62 3.41 25.63
N ALA A 447 7.30 2.54 24.89
CA ALA A 447 7.36 1.11 25.19
C ALA A 447 7.92 0.84 26.60
N LYS A 448 9.06 1.45 26.92
CA LYS A 448 9.73 1.30 28.22
C LYS A 448 8.85 1.79 29.37
N LYS A 449 8.08 2.88 29.18
CA LYS A 449 7.09 3.35 30.16
C LYS A 449 6.00 2.32 30.40
N GLN A 450 5.40 1.78 29.33
CA GLN A 450 4.37 0.73 29.42
C GLN A 450 4.89 -0.51 30.17
N THR A 451 6.08 -1.02 29.82
CA THR A 451 6.71 -2.17 30.51
C THR A 451 7.10 -1.88 31.97
N THR A 452 7.35 -0.62 32.33
CA THR A 452 7.63 -0.22 33.72
C THR A 452 6.34 -0.11 34.55
N LEU A 453 5.24 0.29 33.93
CA LEU A 453 3.92 0.37 34.56
C LEU A 453 3.29 -1.01 34.80
N THR A 454 3.53 -2.00 33.95
CA THR A 454 3.04 -3.38 34.13
C THR A 454 3.92 -4.26 35.01
N LYS A 455 4.98 -3.69 35.61
CA LYS A 455 5.88 -4.34 36.59
C LYS A 455 5.77 -3.74 37.99
N ARG A 456 4.70 -3.01 38.27
CA ARG A 456 4.34 -2.40 39.56
C ARG A 456 2.91 -2.75 39.93
#